data_AF-A0A2G9MQJ7-F1
#
_entry.id   AF-A0A2G9MQJ7-F1
#
_cell.length_a   1.000
_cell.length_b   1.000
_cell.length_c   1.000
_cell.angle_alpha   90.00
_cell.angle_beta   90.00
_cell.angle_gamma   90.00
#
_symmetry.space_group_name_H-M   'P 1'
#
loop_
_entity.id
_entity.type
_entity.pdbx_description
1 polymer ?
#
loop_
_entity_poly.entity_id
_entity_poly.type
_entity_poly.pdbx_seq_one_letter_code
_entity_poly.pdbx_strand_id
1 'polypeptide(L)' 'GKATTAYVNHALKELRSEIEKENIESIALPKLATGVGGLDWEEVKPLIDKHLGDLEIPVYIYTTFHKGQKAQETAK' A
#
# COMPACT_ATOMS: atom_id res chain seq x y z
N GLY A 1 -13.52 -0.42 15.45
CA GLY A 1 -13.63 1.04 15.27
C GLY A 1 -13.31 1.39 13.83
N LYS A 2 -13.66 2.58 13.35
CA LYS A 2 -13.27 3.06 12.02
C LYS A 2 -11.74 3.15 11.92
N ALA A 3 -11.21 2.99 10.71
CA ALA A 3 -9.79 3.25 10.48
C ALA A 3 -9.50 4.74 10.61
N THR A 4 -8.25 5.08 10.94
CA THR A 4 -7.77 6.47 11.00
C THR A 4 -6.50 6.58 10.18
N THR A 5 -6.24 7.76 9.63
CA THR A 5 -4.99 8.07 8.91
C THR A 5 -3.76 7.84 9.79
N ALA A 6 -3.86 8.09 11.11
CA ALA A 6 -2.80 7.82 12.07
C ALA A 6 -2.45 6.32 12.15
N TYR A 7 -3.45 5.44 12.19
CA TYR A 7 -3.20 3.99 12.20
C TYR A 7 -2.64 3.48 10.88
N VAL A 8 -3.13 4.00 9.75
CA VAL A 8 -2.58 3.66 8.42
C VAL A 8 -1.12 4.12 8.32
N ASN A 9 -0.82 5.34 8.77
CA ASN A 9 0.53 5.88 8.78
C ASN A 9 1.48 5.04 9.66
N HIS A 10 1.02 4.60 10.84
CA HIS A 10 1.80 3.72 11.69
C HIS A 10 2.04 2.35 11.03
N ALA A 11 1.00 1.73 10.48
CA ALA A 11 1.12 0.43 9.83
C ALA A 11 2.06 0.46 8.61
N LEU A 12 2.01 1.52 7.79
CA LEU A 12 2.91 1.69 6.65
C LEU A 12 4.37 1.89 7.06
N LYS A 13 4.61 2.60 8.17
CA LYS A 13 5.96 2.76 8.73
C LYS A 13 6.54 1.40 9.17
N GLU A 14 5.75 0.60 9.90
CA GLU A 14 6.19 -0.73 10.33
C GLU A 14 6.37 -1.68 9.14
N LEU A 15 5.48 -1.62 8.15
CA LEU A 15 5.61 -2.39 6.92
C LEU A 15 6.92 -2.09 6.20
N ARG A 16 7.32 -0.81 6.08
CA ARG A 16 8.62 -0.43 5.52
C ARG A 16 9.77 -1.08 6.29
N SER A 17 9.73 -1.01 7.63
CA SER A 17 10.77 -1.60 8.47
C SER A 17 10.91 -3.11 8.25
N GLU A 18 9.80 -3.83 8.05
CA GLU A 18 9.86 -5.27 7.78
C GLU A 18 10.33 -5.58 6.35
N ILE A 19 9.98 -4.75 5.37
CA ILE A 19 10.51 -4.88 3.99
C ILE A 19 12.02 -4.79 3.99
N GLU A 20 12.58 -3.78 4.66
CA GLU A 20 14.02 -3.57 4.74
C GLU A 20 14.71 -4.68 5.54
N LYS A 21 14.12 -5.09 6.67
CA LYS A 21 14.67 -6.13 7.55
C LYS A 21 14.72 -7.50 6.89
N GLU A 22 13.64 -7.88 6.20
CA GLU A 22 13.51 -9.19 5.55
C GLU A 22 14.05 -9.20 4.12
N ASN A 23 14.58 -8.06 3.62
CA ASN A 23 15.04 -7.88 2.23
C ASN A 23 13.98 -8.30 1.20
N ILE A 24 12.73 -7.87 1.41
CA ILE A 24 11.62 -8.17 0.50
C ILE A 24 11.90 -7.50 -0.85
N GLU A 25 11.81 -8.27 -1.95
CA GLU A 25 12.17 -7.79 -3.29
C GLU A 25 11.02 -7.08 -4.03
N SER A 26 9.76 -7.28 -3.63
CA SER A 26 8.60 -6.57 -4.18
C SER A 26 7.37 -6.74 -3.28
N ILE A 27 6.43 -5.79 -3.36
CA ILE A 27 5.17 -5.87 -2.60
C ILE A 27 3.96 -5.48 -3.44
N ALA A 28 2.82 -6.09 -3.12
CA ALA A 28 1.52 -5.82 -3.72
C ALA A 28 0.49 -5.51 -2.62
N LEU A 29 -0.20 -4.37 -2.73
CA LEU A 29 -1.15 -3.88 -1.73
C LEU A 29 -2.50 -3.50 -2.36
N PRO A 30 -3.64 -3.75 -1.69
CA PRO A 30 -4.92 -3.16 -2.08
C PRO A 30 -5.04 -1.71 -1.57
N LYS A 31 -6.15 -1.02 -1.87
CA LYS A 31 -6.49 0.27 -1.25
C LYS A 31 -6.76 0.13 0.26
N LEU A 32 -5.72 0.29 1.06
CA LEU A 32 -5.73 0.11 2.51
C LEU A 32 -6.78 0.99 3.19
N ALA A 33 -7.56 0.41 4.10
CA ALA A 33 -8.54 1.10 4.94
C ALA A 33 -9.62 1.93 4.17
N THR A 34 -9.76 1.72 2.87
CA THR A 34 -10.83 2.33 2.06
C THR A 34 -12.10 1.45 2.07
N GLY A 35 -13.26 2.04 1.74
CA GLY A 35 -14.54 1.33 1.75
C GLY A 35 -15.07 1.12 3.17
N VAL A 36 -15.03 -0.12 3.68
CA VAL A 36 -15.51 -0.44 5.04
C VAL A 36 -14.68 0.25 6.13
N GLY A 37 -13.39 0.52 5.85
CA GLY A 37 -12.51 1.26 6.76
C GLY A 37 -12.88 2.75 6.89
N GLY A 38 -13.58 3.31 5.90
CA GLY A 38 -14.15 4.66 5.94
C GLY A 38 -13.19 5.81 5.65
N LEU A 39 -11.97 5.54 5.19
CA LEU A 39 -11.03 6.57 4.72
C LEU A 39 -11.14 6.79 3.21
N ASP A 40 -10.92 8.03 2.79
CA ASP A 40 -10.86 8.37 1.38
C ASP A 40 -9.51 7.97 0.77
N TRP A 41 -9.54 7.54 -0.50
CA TRP A 41 -8.32 7.14 -1.19
C TRP A 41 -7.33 8.31 -1.33
N GLU A 42 -7.83 9.54 -1.45
CA GLU A 42 -7.03 10.75 -1.50
C GLU A 42 -6.30 11.04 -0.18
N GLU A 43 -6.77 10.52 0.95
CA GLU A 43 -6.08 10.60 2.24
C GLU A 43 -5.04 9.49 2.42
N VAL A 44 -5.32 8.29 1.88
CA VAL A 44 -4.47 7.11 2.06
C VAL A 44 -3.30 7.08 1.08
N LYS A 45 -3.52 7.42 -0.19
CA LYS A 45 -2.48 7.36 -1.22
C LYS A 45 -1.22 8.16 -0.85
N PRO A 46 -1.32 9.41 -0.36
CA PRO A 46 -0.14 10.18 0.03
C PRO A 46 0.65 9.53 1.17
N LEU A 47 -0.01 8.78 2.07
CA LEU A 47 0.68 8.05 3.13
C LEU A 47 1.48 6.87 2.55
N ILE A 48 0.93 6.17 1.57
CA ILE A 48 1.65 5.07 0.90
C ILE A 48 2.86 5.64 0.15
N ASP A 49 2.69 6.69 -0.65
CA ASP A 49 3.78 7.34 -1.37
C ASP A 49 4.88 7.82 -0.42
N LYS A 50 4.51 8.39 0.74
CA LYS A 50 5.44 8.88 1.76
C LYS A 50 6.31 7.78 2.38
N HIS A 51 5.75 6.60 2.64
CA HIS A 51 6.46 5.53 3.36
C HIS A 51 7.15 4.53 2.45
N LEU A 52 6.55 4.25 1.29
CA LEU A 52 6.95 3.17 0.38
C LEU A 52 7.41 3.68 -0.99
N GLY A 53 7.17 4.95 -1.33
CA GLY A 53 7.43 5.47 -2.68
C GLY A 53 8.92 5.66 -3.01
N ASP A 54 9.77 5.78 -2.00
CA ASP A 54 11.23 5.89 -2.11
C ASP A 54 11.96 4.54 -2.04
N LEU A 55 11.22 3.43 -1.89
CA LEU A 55 11.81 2.10 -1.93
C LEU A 55 12.32 1.78 -3.35
N GLU A 56 13.47 1.11 -3.40
CA GLU A 56 14.09 0.65 -4.65
C GLU A 56 13.40 -0.60 -5.23
N ILE A 57 12.48 -1.18 -4.48
CA ILE A 57 11.69 -2.34 -4.90
C ILE A 57 10.40 -1.94 -5.62
N PRO A 58 9.85 -2.81 -6.49
CA PRO A 58 8.53 -2.59 -7.06
C PRO A 58 7.43 -2.64 -5.99
N VAL A 59 6.57 -1.60 -5.98
CA VAL A 59 5.39 -1.50 -5.11
C VAL A 59 4.15 -1.38 -5.99
N TYR A 60 3.27 -2.38 -5.95
CA TYR A 60 2.05 -2.43 -6.75
C TYR A 60 0.82 -2.11 -5.90
N ILE A 61 -0.01 -1.15 -6.34
CA ILE A 61 -1.26 -0.81 -5.66
C ILE A 61 -2.45 -1.16 -6.55
N TYR A 62 -3.27 -2.07 -6.06
CA TYR A 62 -4.47 -2.54 -6.73
C TYR A 62 -5.68 -1.69 -6.35
N THR A 63 -6.22 -0.95 -7.33
CA THR A 63 -7.33 -0.01 -7.11
C THR A 63 -8.68 -0.52 -7.61
N THR A 64 -8.67 -1.35 -8.65
CA THR A 64 -9.87 -1.88 -9.31
C THR A 64 -9.73 -3.39 -9.53
N PHE A 65 -10.82 -4.11 -9.27
CA PHE A 65 -10.90 -5.55 -9.53
C PHE A 65 -11.63 -5.81 -10.85
N HIS A 66 -11.00 -6.63 -11.70
CA HIS A 66 -11.60 -7.13 -12.95
C HIS A 66 -11.55 -8.66 -12.95
N LYS A 67 -12.72 -9.30 -13.01
CA LYS A 67 -12.82 -10.77 -12.96
C LYS A 67 -12.11 -11.39 -14.17
N GLY A 68 -11.15 -12.29 -13.89
CA GLY A 68 -10.41 -13.02 -14.92
C GLY A 68 -9.28 -12.23 -15.58
N GLN A 69 -9.02 -11.00 -15.15
CA GLN A 69 -7.93 -10.17 -15.67
C GLN A 69 -6.77 -10.17 -14.67
N LYS A 70 -5.56 -10.50 -15.14
CA LYS A 70 -4.33 -10.33 -14.36
C LYS A 70 -3.94 -8.85 -14.33
N ALA A 71 -3.35 -8.41 -13.22
CA ALA A 71 -2.80 -7.06 -13.15
C ALA A 71 -1.50 -6.94 -13.95
N GLN A 72 -1.19 -5.71 -14.33
CA GLN A 72 0.05 -5.36 -14.98
C GLN A 72 1.08 -4.97 -13.92
N GLU A 73 1.90 -5.93 -13.52
CA GLU A 73 3.02 -5.73 -12.59
C GLU A 73 4.30 -5.62 -13.41
N THR A 74 4.63 -4.41 -13.86
CA THR A 74 5.89 -4.17 -14.57
C THR A 74 7.01 -3.99 -13.54
N ALA A 75 8.06 -4.80 -13.64
CA ALA A 75 9.24 -4.64 -12.82
C ALA A 75 9.87 -3.26 -13.06
N LYS A 76 10.30 -2.63 -11.96
CA LYS A 76 10.97 -1.32 -11.96
C LYS A 76 12.40 -1.46 -12.46
#